data_AF-A0A5S9MAJ1-F1
#
_entry.id   AF-A0A5S9MAJ1-F1
#
_cell.length_a   1.000
_cell.length_b   1.000
_cell.length_c   1.000
_cell.angle_alpha   90.00
_cell.angle_beta   90.00
_cell.angle_gamma   90.00
#
_symmetry.space_group_name_H-M   'P 1'
#
loop_
_entity.id
_entity.type
_entity.pdbx_description
1 polymer ?
#
loop_
_entity_poly.entity_id
_entity_poly.type
_entity_poly.pdbx_seq_one_letter_code
_entity_poly.pdbx_strand_id
1 'polypeptide(L)' 'MIMKVSVILTSYNKPDFIDRVLKSMVDQTYPHWELLIMDDGSEEGTIQKRSSPI' A
#
# COMPACT_ATOMS: atom_id res chain seq x y z
N MET A 1 -25.32 8.92 -1.91
CA MET A 1 -24.01 9.51 -1.53
C MET A 1 -22.94 8.48 -1.78
N ILE A 2 -21.79 8.89 -2.28
CA ILE A 2 -20.63 8.00 -2.46
C ILE A 2 -19.73 8.18 -1.24
N MET A 3 -19.40 7.09 -0.56
CA MET A 3 -18.56 7.12 0.65
C MET A 3 -17.10 6.84 0.28
N LYS A 4 -16.18 7.76 0.57
CA LYS A 4 -14.75 7.50 0.35
C LYS A 4 -14.21 6.66 1.50
N VAL A 5 -13.45 5.60 1.19
CA VAL A 5 -12.78 4.75 2.18
C VAL A 5 -11.29 5.04 2.17
N SER A 6 -10.73 5.41 3.32
CA SER A 6 -9.28 5.61 3.47
C SER A 6 -8.67 4.37 4.12
N VAL A 7 -7.71 3.75 3.44
CA VAL A 7 -6.96 2.59 3.92
C VAL A 7 -5.56 3.03 4.30
N ILE A 8 -5.16 2.75 5.55
CA ILE A 8 -3.82 3.09 6.05
C ILE A 8 -3.04 1.79 6.19
N LEU A 9 -1.93 1.69 5.43
CA LEU A 9 -0.99 0.58 5.49
C LEU A 9 0.29 1.06 6.18
N THR A 10 0.53 0.56 7.38
CA THR A 10 1.82 0.73 8.07
C THR A 10 2.69 -0.49 7.80
N SER A 11 3.96 -0.28 7.45
CA SER A 11 4.92 -1.35 7.20
C SER A 11 6.22 -1.09 7.96
N TYR A 12 6.82 -2.16 8.46
CA TYR A 12 8.14 -2.18 9.07
C TYR A 12 8.84 -3.50 8.69
N ASN A 13 9.94 -3.45 7.93
CA ASN A 13 10.76 -4.59 7.49
C ASN A 13 9.97 -5.74 6.84
N LYS A 14 8.96 -5.42 6.00
CA LYS A 14 8.04 -6.40 5.37
C LYS A 14 7.90 -6.17 3.85
N PRO A 15 9.00 -6.18 3.07
CA PRO A 15 8.98 -5.84 1.64
C PRO A 15 8.05 -6.72 0.79
N ASP A 16 7.91 -8.00 1.11
CA ASP A 16 7.11 -8.94 0.31
C ASP A 16 5.60 -8.84 0.54
N PHE A 17 5.18 -8.18 1.62
CA PHE A 17 3.76 -7.98 1.90
C PHE A 17 3.20 -6.76 1.19
N ILE A 18 4.04 -5.77 0.87
CA ILE A 18 3.60 -4.55 0.19
C ILE A 18 3.02 -4.88 -1.19
N ASP A 19 3.69 -5.67 -2.01
CA ASP A 19 3.22 -6.03 -3.36
C ASP A 19 1.87 -6.76 -3.33
N ARG A 20 1.70 -7.67 -2.36
CA ARG A 20 0.44 -8.41 -2.19
C ARG A 20 -0.71 -7.49 -1.80
N VAL A 21 -0.46 -6.54 -0.89
CA VAL A 21 -1.48 -5.56 -0.47
C VAL A 21 -1.81 -4.65 -1.65
N LEU A 22 -0.81 -4.11 -2.35
CA LEU A 22 -1.01 -3.27 -3.53
C LEU A 22 -1.85 -3.98 -4.59
N LYS A 23 -1.54 -5.25 -4.90
CA LYS A 23 -2.34 -6.03 -5.83
C LYS A 23 -3.79 -6.16 -5.36
N SER A 24 -4.01 -6.46 -4.08
CA SER A 24 -5.37 -6.57 -3.53
C SER A 24 -6.14 -5.24 -3.56
N MET A 25 -5.45 -4.11 -3.42
CA MET A 25 -6.04 -2.77 -3.49
C MET A 25 -6.47 -2.43 -4.91
N VAL A 26 -5.63 -2.75 -5.91
CA VAL A 26 -5.98 -2.61 -7.33
C VAL A 26 -7.19 -3.47 -7.71
N ASP A 27 -7.30 -4.68 -7.15
CA ASP A 27 -8.39 -5.61 -7.44
C ASP A 27 -9.70 -5.30 -6.65
N GLN A 28 -9.78 -4.21 -5.89
CA GLN A 28 -10.99 -3.88 -5.11
C GLN A 28 -12.20 -3.58 -6.01
N THR A 29 -13.34 -4.19 -5.67
CA THR A 29 -14.61 -3.99 -6.39
C THR A 29 -15.27 -2.65 -6.09
N TYR A 30 -14.89 -2.00 -4.98
CA TYR A 30 -15.34 -0.66 -4.64
C TYR A 30 -14.32 0.36 -5.14
N PRO A 31 -14.69 1.37 -5.96
CA PRO A 31 -13.71 2.23 -6.62
C PRO A 31 -13.34 3.50 -5.84
N HIS A 32 -14.07 3.84 -4.77
CA HIS A 32 -13.90 5.12 -4.06
C HIS A 32 -13.05 4.95 -2.81
N TRP A 33 -11.76 4.69 -3.01
CA TRP A 33 -10.80 4.56 -1.92
C TRP A 33 -9.51 5.35 -2.17
N GLU A 34 -8.73 5.52 -1.11
CA GLU A 34 -7.33 5.94 -1.17
C GLU A 34 -6.49 5.05 -0.27
N LEU A 35 -5.24 4.83 -0.65
CA LEU A 35 -4.28 4.05 0.12
C LEU A 35 -3.13 4.95 0.57
N LEU A 36 -2.96 5.05 1.88
CA LEU A 36 -1.86 5.77 2.51
C LEU A 36 -0.86 4.75 3.05
N ILE A 37 0.35 4.76 2.49
CA ILE A 37 1.42 3.84 2.90
C ILE A 37 2.41 4.62 3.76
N MET A 38 2.61 4.17 5.00
CA MET A 38 3.58 4.74 5.93
C MET A 38 4.61 3.67 6.28
N ASP A 39 5.88 3.99 6.03
CA ASP A 39 7.00 3.15 6.42
C ASP A 39 7.60 3.69 7.72
N ASP A 40 7.69 2.85 8.75
CA ASP A 40 8.13 3.24 10.09
C ASP A 40 9.66 3.09 10.27
N GLY A 41 10.43 3.57 9.28
CA GLY A 41 11.89 3.51 9.30
C GLY A 41 12.45 2.13 9.00
N SER A 42 11.91 1.43 8.00
CA SER A 42 12.47 0.15 7.56
C SER A 42 13.87 0.31 6.97
N GLU A 43 14.67 -0.75 7.05
CA GLU A 43 15.99 -0.81 6.42
C GLU A 43 15.86 -0.88 4.87
N GLU A 44 16.93 -0.54 4.13
CA GLU A 44 16.93 -0.27 2.67
C GLU A 44 16.09 -1.24 1.81
N GLY A 45 16.02 -2.52 2.18
CA GLY A 45 15.28 -3.55 1.46
C GLY A 45 13.76 -3.32 1.35
N THR A 46 13.14 -2.52 2.23
CA THR A 46 11.69 -2.23 2.17
C THR A 46 11.36 -1.01 1.30
N ILE A 47 12.28 -0.04 1.24
CA ILE A 47 12.06 1.25 0.56
C ILE A 47 12.15 1.09 -0.97
N GLN A 48 12.98 0.18 -1.46
CA GLN A 48 13.33 0.09 -2.89
C GLN A 48 12.20 -0.42 -3.81
N LYS A 49 11.16 -1.08 -3.27
CA LYS A 49 10.00 -1.51 -4.06
C LYS A 49 8.99 -0.39 -4.36
N ARG A 50 9.07 0.74 -3.66
CA ARG A 50 8.07 1.82 -3.74
C ARG A 50 8.15 2.65 -5.04
N SER A 51 9.26 2.54 -5.79
CA SER A 51 9.56 3.34 -6.98
C SER A 51 9.38 2.60 -8.31
N SER A 52 8.93 1.34 -8.29
CA SER A 52 8.56 0.67 -9.55
C SER A 52 7.21 1.21 -10.02
N PRO A 53 7.12 1.71 -11.27
CA PRO A 53 5.87 2.25 -11.80
C PRO A 53 4.87 1.10 -11.96
N ILE A 54 3.81 1.15 -11.14
CA ILE A 54 2.58 0.39 -11.35
C ILE A 54 1.70 1.22 -12.29
#